data_AF-A0A926WNU8-F1
#
_entry.id   AF-A0A926WNU8-F1
#
_cell.length_a   1.000
_cell.length_b   1.000
_cell.length_c   1.000
_cell.angle_alpha   90.00
_cell.angle_beta   90.00
_cell.angle_gamma   90.00
#
_symmetry.space_group_name_H-M   'P 1'
#
loop_
_entity.id
_entity.type
_entity.pdbx_description
1 polymer ?
#
loop_
_entity_poly.entity_id
_entity_poly.type
_entity_poly.pdbx_seq_one_letter_code
_entity_poly.pdbx_strand_id
1 'polypeptide(L)'
;MILEAFYMKGLDDIDIVNLPPAEIQARTIAKNVSVIPTFFVYALFLPLLMVLHFCHQPSQEKVQAIIFYFLLKPIRWIWYKIVIFVCRLLISGN
;
A
#
# COMPACT_ATOMS: atom_id res chain seq x y z
N MET A 1 1.83 11.71 8.06
CA MET A 1 0.46 11.60 7.51
C MET A 1 0.35 10.80 6.21
N ILE A 2 0.83 11.25 5.03
CA ILE A 2 0.68 10.46 3.77
C ILE A 2 1.38 9.10 3.83
N LEU A 3 2.60 9.06 4.37
CA LEU A 3 3.34 7.80 4.52
C LEU A 3 2.68 6.84 5.51
N GLU A 4 2.05 7.37 6.57
CA GLU A 4 1.32 6.58 7.57
C GLU A 4 0.02 6.00 7.00
N ALA A 5 -0.64 6.71 6.09
CA ALA A 5 -1.82 6.21 5.40
C ALA A 5 -1.52 4.97 4.54
N PHE A 6 -0.29 4.87 4.03
CA PHE A 6 0.14 3.70 3.28
C PHE A 6 0.66 2.60 4.19
N TYR A 7 1.23 2.93 5.36
CA TYR A 7 1.85 1.99 6.27
C TYR A 7 0.95 0.79 6.63
N MET A 8 1.52 -0.41 6.50
CA MET A 8 0.90 -1.66 6.92
C MET A 8 1.96 -2.51 7.60
N LYS A 9 1.83 -2.68 8.93
CA LYS A 9 2.77 -3.46 9.75
C LYS A 9 3.14 -4.82 9.15
N GLY A 10 2.14 -5.57 8.66
CA GLY A 10 2.37 -6.89 8.06
C GLY A 10 3.08 -6.90 6.68
N LEU A 11 3.27 -5.74 6.05
CA LEU A 11 4.00 -5.57 4.78
C LEU A 11 5.34 -4.86 4.99
N ASP A 12 5.36 -3.87 5.88
CA ASP A 12 6.50 -2.98 6.07
C ASP A 12 7.55 -3.53 7.05
N ASP A 13 7.13 -4.38 8.00
CA ASP A 13 8.01 -5.12 8.93
C ASP A 13 8.27 -6.53 8.38
N ILE A 14 9.24 -6.65 7.46
CA ILE A 14 9.65 -7.94 6.89
C ILE A 14 10.50 -8.69 7.93
N ASP A 15 10.07 -9.88 8.33
CA ASP A 15 10.87 -10.77 9.18
C ASP A 15 12.07 -11.32 8.40
N ILE A 16 13.20 -10.62 8.49
CA ILE A 16 14.45 -10.96 7.83
C ILE A 16 15.22 -12.09 8.53
N VAL A 17 14.83 -12.49 9.74
CA VAL A 17 15.59 -13.45 10.55
C VAL A 17 15.30 -14.89 10.12
N ASN A 18 14.07 -15.16 9.68
CA ASN A 18 13.59 -16.51 9.39
C ASN A 18 13.42 -16.81 7.89
N LEU A 19 13.74 -15.86 7.00
CA LEU A 19 13.47 -15.98 5.56
C LEU A 19 14.74 -16.19 4.73
N PRO A 20 14.68 -17.01 3.66
CA PRO A 20 15.80 -17.15 2.74
C PRO A 20 16.05 -15.82 1.98
N PRO A 21 17.30 -15.53 1.56
CA PRO A 21 17.68 -14.25 0.94
C PRO A 21 16.84 -13.87 -0.28
N ALA A 22 16.48 -14.85 -1.12
CA ALA A 22 15.64 -14.65 -2.30
C ALA A 22 14.22 -14.19 -1.92
N GLU A 23 13.66 -14.70 -0.82
CA GLU A 23 12.33 -14.30 -0.35
C GLU A 23 12.36 -12.91 0.32
N ILE A 24 13.46 -12.56 1.00
CA ILE A 24 13.68 -11.21 1.53
C ILE A 24 13.71 -10.19 0.38
N GLN A 25 14.44 -10.49 -0.71
CA GLN A 25 14.48 -9.63 -1.89
C GLN A 25 13.10 -9.49 -2.54
N ALA A 26 12.38 -10.61 -2.75
CA ALA A 26 11.03 -10.58 -3.31
C ALA A 26 10.06 -9.72 -2.48
N ARG A 27 10.10 -9.84 -1.14
CA ARG A 27 9.27 -9.04 -0.23
C ARG A 27 9.65 -7.56 -0.24
N THR A 28 10.95 -7.25 -0.34
CA THR A 28 11.44 -5.87 -0.42
C THR A 28 10.99 -5.20 -1.73
N ILE A 29 11.10 -5.91 -2.85
CA ILE A 29 10.61 -5.44 -4.15
C ILE A 29 9.09 -5.23 -4.09
N ALA A 30 8.35 -6.22 -3.60
CA ALA A 30 6.89 -6.12 -3.46
C ALA A 30 6.46 -4.95 -2.55
N LYS A 31 7.16 -4.73 -1.44
CA LYS A 31 6.92 -3.58 -0.55
C LYS A 31 7.04 -2.27 -1.31
N ASN A 32 8.13 -2.06 -2.05
CA ASN A 32 8.38 -0.80 -2.76
C ASN A 32 7.44 -0.61 -3.95
N VAL A 33 7.25 -1.66 -4.76
CA VAL A 33 6.39 -1.59 -5.96
C VAL A 33 4.92 -1.43 -5.60
N SER A 34 4.46 -2.02 -4.49
CA SER A 34 3.06 -1.88 -4.04
C SER A 34 2.64 -0.45 -3.74
N VAL A 35 3.58 0.45 -3.43
CA VAL A 35 3.28 1.86 -3.11
C VAL A 35 2.88 2.65 -4.36
N ILE A 36 3.43 2.30 -5.53
CA ILE A 36 3.17 3.01 -6.80
C ILE A 36 1.68 3.06 -7.13
N PRO A 37 0.96 1.94 -7.26
CA PRO A 37 -0.48 1.96 -7.56
C PRO A 37 -1.30 2.58 -6.43
N THR A 38 -0.89 2.41 -5.17
CA THR A 38 -1.54 3.05 -4.03
C THR A 38 -1.43 4.58 -4.12
N PHE A 39 -0.29 5.10 -4.58
CA PHE A 39 -0.07 6.53 -4.76
C PHE A 39 -0.96 7.10 -5.87
N PHE A 40 -1.12 6.41 -7.00
CA PHE A 40 -2.03 6.85 -8.07
C PHE A 40 -3.47 6.98 -7.58
N VAL A 41 -3.93 5.99 -6.82
CA VAL A 41 -5.27 6.02 -6.25
C VAL A 41 -5.40 7.17 -5.25
N TYR A 42 -4.43 7.36 -4.36
CA TYR A 42 -4.43 8.47 -3.43
C TYR A 42 -4.47 9.84 -4.15
N ALA A 43 -3.68 10.00 -5.22
CA ALA A 43 -3.65 11.22 -6.01
C ALA A 43 -5.00 11.53 -6.68
N LEU A 44 -5.76 10.51 -7.11
CA LEU A 44 -7.11 10.69 -7.66
C LEU A 44 -8.10 11.23 -6.61
N PHE A 45 -7.95 10.84 -5.34
CA PHE A 45 -8.81 11.31 -4.26
C PHE A 45 -8.35 12.63 -3.64
N LEU A 46 -7.13 13.08 -3.93
CA LEU A 46 -6.56 14.29 -3.34
C LEU A 46 -7.38 15.56 -3.64
N PRO A 47 -7.89 15.79 -4.87
CA PRO A 47 -8.79 16.90 -5.15
C PRO A 47 -10.09 16.84 -4.34
N LEU A 48 -10.68 15.65 -4.19
CA LEU A 48 -11.89 15.45 -3.40
C LEU A 48 -11.63 15.80 -1.92
N LEU A 49 -10.48 15.36 -1.39
CA LEU A 49 -10.07 15.67 -0.02
C LEU A 49 -9.82 17.16 0.20
N MET A 50 -9.25 17.87 -0.79
CA MET A 50 -9.07 19.32 -0.75
C MET A 50 -10.40 20.06 -0.71
N VAL A 51 -11.38 19.65 -1.52
CA VAL A 51 -12.72 20.27 -1.53
C VAL A 51 -13.43 20.06 -0.19
N LEU A 52 -13.40 18.84 0.35
CA LEU A 52 -13.99 18.54 1.66
C LEU A 52 -13.34 19.36 2.78
N HIS A 53 -12.02 19.54 2.72
CA HIS A 53 -11.29 20.40 3.65
C HIS A 53 -11.70 21.87 3.52
N PHE A 54 -11.81 22.39 2.30
CA PHE A 54 -12.19 23.78 2.08
C PHE A 54 -13.60 24.06 2.63
N CYS A 55 -14.53 23.12 2.44
CA CYS A 55 -15.92 23.23 2.89
C CYS A 55 -16.13 23.02 4.41
N HIS A 56 -15.08 22.79 5.22
CA HIS A 56 -15.14 22.58 6.68
C HIS A 56 -16.21 21.57 7.12
N GLN A 57 -16.42 20.51 6.34
CA GLN A 57 -17.45 19.53 6.67
C GLN A 57 -16.95 18.56 7.75
N PRO A 58 -17.68 18.33 8.85
CA PRO A 58 -17.34 17.32 9.87
C PRO A 58 -17.38 15.88 9.33
N SER A 59 -17.93 15.68 8.12
CA SER A 59 -17.87 14.42 7.38
C SER A 59 -16.48 14.11 6.79
N GLN A 60 -15.59 15.10 6.72
CA GLN A 60 -14.25 14.98 6.14
C GLN A 60 -13.43 13.86 6.77
N GLU A 61 -13.43 13.75 8.11
CA GLU A 61 -12.67 12.72 8.82
C GLU A 61 -13.19 11.31 8.50
N LYS A 62 -14.51 11.15 8.42
CA LYS A 62 -15.14 9.86 8.09
C LYS A 62 -14.84 9.44 6.66
N VAL A 63 -14.92 10.37 5.71
CA VAL A 63 -14.61 10.11 4.29
C VAL A 63 -13.12 9.80 4.12
N GLN A 64 -12.24 10.52 4.79
CA GLN A 64 -10.80 10.23 4.80
C GLN A 64 -10.51 8.85 5.37
N ALA A 65 -11.08 8.51 6.53
CA ALA A 65 -10.91 7.19 7.14
C ALA A 65 -11.39 6.07 6.20
N ILE A 66 -12.51 6.25 5.50
CA ILE A 66 -13.00 5.29 4.51
C ILE A 66 -12.01 5.13 3.35
N ILE A 67 -11.55 6.23 2.76
CA ILE A 67 -10.61 6.19 1.62
C ILE A 67 -9.28 5.54 2.05
N PHE A 68 -8.72 5.94 3.19
CA PHE A 68 -7.45 5.41 3.67
C PHE A 68 -7.55 3.93 4.08
N TYR A 69 -8.59 3.55 4.82
CA TYR A 69 -8.67 2.22 5.42
C TYR A 69 -9.29 1.18 4.48
N PHE A 70 -10.35 1.53 3.75
CA PHE A 70 -11.11 0.60 2.91
C PHE A 70 -10.68 0.61 1.43
N LEU A 71 -9.96 1.64 0.98
CA LEU A 71 -9.50 1.71 -0.41
C LEU A 71 -7.99 1.50 -0.50
N LEU A 72 -7.21 2.38 0.13
CA LEU A 72 -5.76 2.41 -0.06
C LEU A 72 -5.05 1.19 0.50
N LYS A 73 -5.42 0.73 1.71
CA LYS A 73 -4.82 -0.47 2.32
C LYS A 73 -5.12 -1.75 1.53
N PRO A 74 -6.37 -2.07 1.14
CA PRO A 74 -6.64 -3.24 0.31
C PRO A 74 -5.93 -3.21 -1.04
N ILE A 75 -5.90 -2.05 -1.70
CA ILE A 75 -5.19 -1.90 -2.99
C ILE A 75 -3.70 -2.17 -2.80
N ARG A 76 -3.06 -1.56 -1.79
CA ARG A 76 -1.63 -1.81 -1.49
C ARG A 76 -1.38 -3.29 -1.22
N TRP A 77 -2.24 -3.94 -0.46
CA TRP A 77 -2.13 -5.36 -0.12
C TRP A 77 -2.28 -6.28 -1.34
N ILE A 78 -3.26 -6.01 -2.21
CA ILE A 78 -3.48 -6.78 -3.45
C ILE A 78 -2.25 -6.64 -4.36
N TRP A 79 -1.76 -5.42 -4.57
CA TRP A 79 -0.56 -5.19 -5.39
C TRP A 79 0.68 -5.85 -4.82
N TYR A 80 0.87 -5.79 -3.50
CA TYR A 80 1.93 -6.54 -2.84
C TYR A 80 1.83 -8.04 -3.11
N LYS A 81 0.64 -8.65 -3.01
CA LYS A 81 0.41 -10.07 -3.31
C LYS A 81 0.70 -10.41 -4.77
N ILE A 82 0.29 -9.55 -5.70
CA ILE A 82 0.57 -9.72 -7.14
C ILE A 82 2.08 -9.72 -7.38
N VAL A 83 2.82 -8.73 -6.84
CA VAL A 83 4.27 -8.64 -7.04
C VAL A 83 5.00 -9.81 -6.40
N ILE A 84 4.62 -10.22 -5.17
CA ILE A 84 5.20 -11.42 -4.56
C ILE A 84 4.93 -12.67 -5.39
N PHE A 85 3.72 -12.83 -5.92
CA PHE A 85 3.37 -13.97 -6.74
C PHE A 85 4.25 -14.03 -7.99
N VAL A 86 4.43 -12.90 -8.68
CA VAL A 86 5.35 -12.78 -9.83
C VAL A 86 6.79 -13.10 -9.42
N CYS A 87 7.29 -12.53 -8.33
CA CYS A 87 8.64 -12.82 -7.84
C CYS A 87 8.83 -14.31 -7.49
N ARG A 88 7.84 -14.96 -6.88
CA ARG A 88 7.88 -16.39 -6.55
C ARG A 88 7.86 -17.28 -7.80
N LEU A 89 7.08 -16.94 -8.81
CA LEU A 89 7.11 -17.64 -10.10
C LEU A 89 8.49 -17.54 -10.77
N LEU A 90 9.12 -16.38 -10.71
CA LEU A 90 10.47 -16.17 -11.26
C LEU A 90 11.55 -16.93 -10.48
N ILE A 91 11.41 -17.06 -9.15
CA ILE A 91 12.35 -17.81 -8.30
C ILE A 91 12.17 -19.33 -8.47
N SER A 92 10.93 -19.82 -8.62
CA SER A 92 10.65 -21.26 -8.74
C SER A 92 10.85 -21.83 -10.14
N GLY A 93 10.94 -20.99 -11.17
CA GLY A 93 11.19 -21.39 -12.55
C GLY A 93 12.68 -21.47 -12.92
N ASN A 94 13.57 -21.21 -11.98
CA ASN A 94 15.03 -21.19 -12.13
C ASN A 94 15.67 -22.23 -11.20
#